data_AF-A0A0G0ABU9-F1
#
_entry.id   AF-A0A0G0ABU9-F1
#
_cell.length_a   1.000
_cell.length_b   1.000
_cell.length_c   1.000
_cell.angle_alpha   90.00
_cell.angle_beta   90.00
_cell.angle_gamma   90.00
#
_symmetry.space_group_name_H-M   'P 1'
#
loop_
_entity.id
_entity.type
_entity.pdbx_description
1 polymer ?
#
loop_
_entity_poly.entity_id
_entity_poly.type
_entity_poly.pdbx_seq_one_letter_code
_entity_poly.pdbx_strand_id
1 'polypeptide(L)'
;KKTVAKVSVMGWDAVKKEQVEAKVQAELEANPEIKSVEVTENKVEINYSAPAKFFGLFPVNFNLNIMADADGKVKVKFPWYRFLLKTEFSNSAGVLNAVFQNNQTNLEFLKAKASEDRQVEIFIQISNSLKVMHEMSKSIISKISA
;
A
#
# COMPACT_ATOMS: atom_id res chain seq x y z
N LYS A 1 17.49 -8.22 11.63
CA LYS A 1 17.81 -7.31 10.51
C LYS A 1 16.50 -6.79 9.93
N LYS A 2 16.20 -5.49 10.10
CA LYS A 2 15.05 -4.83 9.44
C LYS A 2 15.37 -4.84 7.94
N THR A 3 14.68 -5.64 7.13
CA THR A 3 14.84 -5.60 5.68
C THR A 3 14.39 -4.22 5.23
N VAL A 4 15.32 -3.41 4.75
CA VAL A 4 15.00 -2.13 4.12
C VAL A 4 14.14 -2.45 2.90
N ALA A 5 12.94 -1.89 2.85
CA ALA A 5 12.05 -2.08 1.73
C ALA A 5 12.70 -1.53 0.45
N LYS A 6 12.56 -2.25 -0.66
CA LYS A 6 13.18 -1.84 -1.92
C LYS A 6 12.37 -0.69 -2.55
N VAL A 7 13.02 0.43 -2.82
CA VAL A 7 12.43 1.56 -3.58
C VAL A 7 12.94 1.54 -5.02
N SER A 8 12.04 1.78 -5.97
CA SER A 8 12.38 1.94 -7.39
C SER A 8 11.61 3.12 -7.96
N VAL A 9 12.32 4.18 -8.38
CA VAL A 9 11.73 5.38 -8.99
C VAL A 9 12.21 5.53 -10.43
N MET A 10 11.28 5.66 -11.38
CA MET A 10 11.57 5.72 -12.83
C MET A 10 10.76 6.80 -13.56
N GLY A 11 11.33 7.35 -14.63
CA GLY A 11 10.66 8.29 -15.54
C GLY A 11 10.99 9.77 -15.29
N TRP A 12 11.38 10.14 -14.06
CA TRP A 12 11.70 11.53 -13.71
C TRP A 12 13.18 11.91 -13.83
N ASP A 13 13.43 13.21 -13.95
CA ASP A 13 14.76 13.82 -13.81
C ASP A 13 15.41 13.49 -12.46
N ALA A 14 16.74 13.50 -12.42
CA ALA A 14 17.53 13.05 -11.26
C ALA A 14 17.15 13.74 -9.93
N VAL A 15 16.92 15.06 -9.96
CA VAL A 15 16.54 15.84 -8.76
C VAL A 15 15.17 15.44 -8.22
N LYS A 16 14.20 15.25 -9.11
CA LYS A 16 12.83 14.85 -8.75
C LYS A 16 12.79 13.42 -8.24
N LYS A 17 13.55 12.55 -8.90
CA LYS A 17 13.73 11.17 -8.48
C LYS A 17 14.25 11.07 -7.05
N GLU A 18 15.29 11.83 -6.71
CA GLU A 18 15.88 11.83 -5.36
C GLU A 18 14.87 12.32 -4.30
N GLN A 19 14.08 13.34 -4.61
CA GLN A 19 13.02 13.83 -3.71
C GLN A 19 11.91 12.80 -3.47
N VAL A 20 11.46 12.12 -4.53
CA VAL A 20 10.46 11.04 -4.42
C VAL A 20 11.03 9.89 -3.60
N GLU A 21 12.26 9.46 -3.89
CA GLU A 21 12.94 8.40 -3.13
C GLU A 21 13.04 8.74 -1.65
N ALA A 22 13.45 9.95 -1.30
CA ALA A 22 13.56 10.39 0.09
C ALA A 22 12.20 10.37 0.82
N LYS A 23 11.14 10.91 0.20
CA LYS A 23 9.79 10.91 0.79
C LYS A 23 9.24 9.49 0.95
N VAL A 24 9.41 8.64 -0.06
CA VAL A 24 8.98 7.23 -0.01
C VAL A 24 9.76 6.47 1.05
N GLN A 25 11.06 6.68 1.16
CA GLN A 25 11.93 6.02 2.13
C GLN A 25 11.54 6.37 3.58
N ALA A 26 11.23 7.64 3.86
CA ALA A 26 10.77 8.05 5.18
C ALA A 26 9.49 7.30 5.62
N GLU A 27 8.54 7.16 4.71
CA GLU A 27 7.29 6.43 4.97
C GLU A 27 7.52 4.91 5.11
N LEU A 28 8.50 4.35 4.40
CA LEU A 28 8.89 2.94 4.55
C LEU A 28 9.51 2.64 5.91
N GLU A 29 10.26 3.58 6.47
CA GLU A 29 10.80 3.45 7.83
C GLU A 29 9.70 3.40 8.89
N ALA A 30 8.63 4.17 8.66
CA ALA A 30 7.43 4.21 9.49
C ALA A 30 6.48 3.01 9.28
N ASN A 31 6.58 2.31 8.14
CA ASN A 31 5.72 1.19 7.78
C ASN A 31 6.53 -0.04 7.33
N PRO A 32 7.08 -0.81 8.28
CA PRO A 32 7.98 -1.95 8.00
C PRO A 32 7.31 -3.14 7.29
N GLU A 33 5.98 -3.11 7.17
CA GLU A 33 5.18 -4.15 6.51
C GLU A 33 5.21 -4.00 4.99
N ILE A 34 5.56 -2.82 4.48
CA ILE A 34 5.84 -2.62 3.06
C ILE A 34 7.16 -3.30 2.72
N LYS A 35 7.17 -4.16 1.69
CA LYS A 35 8.36 -4.90 1.24
C LYS A 35 9.07 -4.23 0.08
N SER A 36 8.30 -3.62 -0.82
CA SER A 36 8.84 -2.84 -1.92
C SER A 36 7.83 -1.83 -2.43
N VAL A 37 8.34 -0.74 -2.98
CA VAL A 37 7.56 0.30 -3.64
C VAL A 37 8.22 0.62 -4.97
N GLU A 38 7.43 0.60 -6.03
CA GLU A 38 7.81 1.11 -7.33
C GLU A 38 6.94 2.32 -7.64
N VAL A 39 7.57 3.47 -7.83
CA VAL A 39 6.91 4.72 -8.18
C VAL A 39 7.37 5.12 -9.57
N THR A 40 6.42 5.40 -10.45
CA THR A 40 6.66 5.86 -11.82
C THR A 40 5.67 6.97 -12.15
N GLU A 41 5.91 7.71 -13.22
CA GLU A 41 5.02 8.81 -13.62
C GLU A 41 3.55 8.41 -13.74
N ASN A 42 3.29 7.15 -14.07
CA ASN A 42 1.95 6.64 -14.41
C ASN A 42 1.39 5.62 -13.41
N LYS A 43 2.19 5.12 -12.48
CA LYS A 43 1.77 4.11 -11.51
C LYS A 43 2.56 4.15 -10.21
N VAL A 44 1.89 3.76 -9.13
CA VAL A 44 2.48 3.37 -7.85
C VAL A 44 2.16 1.89 -7.60
N GLU A 45 3.18 1.09 -7.34
CA GLU A 45 3.03 -0.33 -7.03
C GLU A 45 3.67 -0.63 -5.68
N ILE A 46 2.92 -1.27 -4.79
CA ILE A 46 3.31 -1.55 -3.40
C ILE A 46 3.15 -3.04 -3.15
N ASN A 47 4.23 -3.68 -2.70
CA ASN A 47 4.18 -5.02 -2.14
C ASN A 47 4.06 -4.92 -0.62
N TYR A 48 2.97 -5.43 -0.06
CA TYR A 48 2.63 -5.29 1.34
C TYR A 48 2.51 -6.65 2.03
N SER A 49 3.13 -6.82 3.19
CA SER A 49 3.00 -8.01 4.03
C SER A 49 1.79 -7.87 4.95
N ALA A 50 0.67 -8.47 4.54
CA ALA A 50 -0.58 -8.42 5.27
C ALA A 50 -0.77 -9.64 6.20
N PRO A 51 -1.32 -9.45 7.41
CA PRO A 51 -1.63 -10.52 8.34
C PRO A 51 -2.88 -11.27 7.89
N ALA A 52 -2.87 -12.58 8.13
CA ALA A 52 -3.96 -13.49 7.85
C ALA A 52 -3.93 -14.67 8.81
N LYS A 53 -4.97 -15.50 8.73
CA LYS A 53 -5.01 -16.84 9.31
C LYS A 53 -5.08 -17.89 8.21
N PHE A 54 -4.11 -18.79 8.17
CA PHE A 54 -4.15 -19.97 7.31
C PHE A 54 -5.18 -20.97 7.85
N PHE A 55 -6.14 -21.36 7.00
CA PHE A 55 -7.34 -22.12 7.37
C PHE A 55 -8.14 -21.53 8.56
N GLY A 56 -7.94 -20.26 8.89
CA GLY A 56 -8.57 -19.63 10.06
C GLY A 56 -7.94 -19.99 11.41
N LEU A 57 -6.85 -20.75 11.44
CA LEU A 57 -6.22 -21.25 12.68
C LEU A 57 -4.83 -20.66 12.92
N PHE A 58 -3.95 -20.73 11.92
CA PHE A 58 -2.55 -20.38 12.09
C PHE A 58 -2.27 -18.95 11.63
N PRO A 59 -1.75 -18.05 12.49
CA PRO A 59 -1.39 -16.70 12.08
C PRO A 59 -0.23 -16.76 11.09
N VAL A 60 -0.42 -16.17 9.92
CA VAL A 60 0.57 -16.09 8.85
C VAL A 60 0.56 -14.69 8.25
N ASN A 61 1.65 -14.32 7.60
CA ASN A 61 1.68 -13.14 6.73
C ASN A 61 1.68 -13.60 5.27
N PHE A 62 1.02 -12.84 4.41
CA PHE A 62 1.03 -13.06 2.97
C PHE A 62 1.33 -11.75 2.24
N ASN A 63 1.91 -11.86 1.05
CA ASN A 63 2.23 -10.69 0.25
C ASN A 63 1.01 -10.29 -0.60
N LEU A 64 0.62 -9.04 -0.49
CA LEU A 64 -0.43 -8.38 -1.26
C LEU A 64 0.22 -7.40 -2.23
N ASN A 65 -0.14 -7.44 -3.50
CA ASN A 65 0.34 -6.47 -4.49
C ASN A 65 -0.76 -5.43 -4.75
N ILE A 66 -0.49 -4.18 -4.44
CA ILE A 66 -1.38 -3.04 -4.68
C ILE A 66 -0.80 -2.22 -5.81
N MET A 67 -1.62 -1.86 -6.78
CA MET A 67 -1.23 -1.01 -7.90
C MET A 67 -2.26 0.12 -8.02
N ALA A 68 -1.79 1.36 -7.97
CA ALA A 68 -2.59 2.53 -8.30
C ALA A 68 -2.09 3.13 -9.61
N ASP A 69 -3.02 3.42 -10.53
CA ASP A 69 -2.70 4.18 -11.73
C ASP A 69 -2.69 5.69 -11.47
N ALA A 70 -2.19 6.46 -12.43
CA ALA A 70 -2.21 7.91 -12.37
C ALA A 70 -3.63 8.45 -12.15
N ASP A 71 -4.68 7.79 -12.63
CA ASP A 71 -6.08 8.21 -12.47
C ASP A 71 -6.65 7.93 -11.06
N GLY A 72 -5.85 7.33 -10.17
CA GLY A 72 -6.27 6.99 -8.80
C GLY A 72 -7.13 5.72 -8.71
N LYS A 73 -7.22 4.92 -9.77
CA LYS A 73 -7.87 3.61 -9.70
C LYS A 73 -6.91 2.63 -9.07
N VAL A 74 -7.38 1.96 -8.02
CA VAL A 74 -6.58 1.00 -7.27
C VAL A 74 -6.99 -0.42 -7.63
N LYS A 75 -6.01 -1.22 -8.02
CA LYS A 75 -6.11 -2.66 -8.23
C LYS A 75 -5.34 -3.36 -7.13
N VAL A 76 -5.98 -4.36 -6.52
CA VAL A 76 -5.35 -5.22 -5.52
C VAL A 76 -5.28 -6.64 -6.06
N LYS A 77 -4.09 -7.22 -6.06
CA LYS A 77 -3.82 -8.59 -6.48
C LYS A 77 -3.45 -9.43 -5.26
N PHE A 78 -4.27 -10.45 -5.02
CA PHE A 78 -4.02 -11.46 -4.01
C PHE A 78 -3.19 -12.62 -4.60
N PRO A 79 -2.44 -13.36 -3.77
CA PRO A 79 -1.82 -14.60 -4.20
C PRO A 79 -2.87 -15.66 -4.56
N TRP A 80 -2.52 -16.60 -5.42
CA TRP A 80 -3.43 -17.67 -5.86
C TRP A 80 -3.99 -18.51 -4.71
N TYR A 81 -3.21 -18.67 -3.63
CA TYR A 81 -3.60 -19.42 -2.44
C TYR A 81 -4.48 -18.60 -1.47
N ARG A 82 -5.04 -17.46 -1.90
CA ARG A 82 -5.89 -16.59 -1.08
C ARG A 82 -7.11 -17.32 -0.49
N PHE A 83 -7.65 -18.32 -1.17
CA PHE A 83 -8.79 -19.10 -0.66
C PHE A 83 -8.46 -19.87 0.63
N LEU A 84 -7.18 -20.12 0.93
CA LEU A 84 -6.72 -20.75 2.16
C LEU A 84 -6.59 -19.76 3.33
N LEU A 85 -6.77 -18.46 3.08
CA LEU A 85 -6.51 -17.39 4.05
C LEU A 85 -7.82 -16.75 4.54
N LYS A 86 -7.91 -16.48 5.83
CA LYS A 86 -8.89 -15.54 6.41
C LYS A 86 -8.17 -14.23 6.77
N THR A 87 -8.62 -13.10 6.23
CA THR A 87 -7.97 -11.79 6.42
C THR A 87 -8.96 -10.66 6.15
N GLU A 88 -8.85 -9.60 6.94
CA GLU A 88 -9.60 -8.34 6.78
C GLU A 88 -9.23 -7.59 5.49
N PHE A 89 -8.09 -7.94 4.89
CA PHE A 89 -7.66 -7.34 3.63
C PHE A 89 -8.50 -7.79 2.43
N SER A 90 -9.48 -8.69 2.58
CA SER A 90 -10.32 -9.21 1.48
C SER A 90 -10.99 -8.11 0.66
N ASN A 91 -11.40 -7.01 1.31
CA ASN A 91 -12.04 -5.87 0.66
C ASN A 91 -11.11 -4.65 0.53
N SER A 92 -9.79 -4.86 0.59
CA SER A 92 -8.81 -3.76 0.51
C SER A 92 -8.94 -2.94 -0.78
N ALA A 93 -9.29 -3.56 -1.92
CA ALA A 93 -9.59 -2.83 -3.14
C ALA A 93 -10.76 -1.85 -2.98
N GLY A 94 -11.85 -2.26 -2.34
CA GLY A 94 -13.01 -1.41 -2.10
C GLY A 94 -12.68 -0.25 -1.15
N VAL A 95 -11.99 -0.55 -0.05
CA VAL A 95 -11.54 0.46 0.93
C VAL A 95 -10.61 1.48 0.27
N LEU A 96 -9.60 1.02 -0.47
CA LEU A 96 -8.65 1.91 -1.12
C LEU A 96 -9.32 2.75 -2.21
N ASN A 97 -10.16 2.16 -3.07
CA ASN A 97 -10.90 2.94 -4.06
C ASN A 97 -11.84 3.97 -3.39
N ALA A 98 -12.45 3.65 -2.24
CA ALA A 98 -13.27 4.61 -1.50
C ALA A 98 -12.44 5.79 -0.97
N VAL A 99 -11.20 5.57 -0.51
CA VAL A 99 -10.27 6.65 -0.11
C VAL A 99 -10.00 7.60 -1.27
N PHE A 100 -9.86 7.07 -2.49
CA PHE A 100 -9.61 7.87 -3.70
C PHE A 100 -10.87 8.42 -4.39
N GLN A 101 -12.07 7.98 -4.01
CA GLN A 101 -13.33 8.43 -4.62
C GLN A 101 -14.17 9.34 -3.69
N ASN A 102 -14.15 9.11 -2.37
CA ASN A 102 -15.01 9.83 -1.42
C ASN A 102 -14.33 11.03 -0.73
N ASN A 103 -13.00 11.14 -0.73
CA ASN A 103 -12.29 12.28 -0.13
C ASN A 103 -12.26 13.51 -1.05
N GLN A 104 -13.42 13.99 -1.52
CA GLN A 104 -13.52 15.05 -2.53
C GLN A 104 -12.77 16.36 -2.19
N THR A 105 -12.56 16.67 -0.91
CA THR A 105 -11.79 17.84 -0.43
C THR A 105 -10.27 17.62 -0.39
N ASN A 106 -9.80 16.37 -0.35
CA ASN A 106 -8.37 16.05 -0.24
C ASN A 106 -7.79 15.45 -1.53
N LEU A 107 -8.56 15.39 -2.63
CA LEU A 107 -8.17 14.83 -3.93
C LEU A 107 -7.87 15.91 -4.97
N GLU A 108 -7.69 17.17 -4.56
CA GLU A 108 -7.24 18.23 -5.48
C GLU A 108 -5.89 17.88 -6.12
N PHE A 109 -5.04 17.12 -5.42
CA PHE A 109 -3.80 16.58 -5.97
C PHE A 109 -4.04 15.59 -7.14
N LEU A 110 -5.21 14.94 -7.23
CA LEU A 110 -5.60 14.11 -8.37
C LEU A 110 -6.12 14.92 -9.57
N LYS A 111 -6.50 16.19 -9.36
CA LYS A 111 -6.93 17.09 -10.45
C LYS A 111 -5.75 17.74 -11.17
N ALA A 112 -4.58 17.81 -10.52
CA ALA A 112 -3.34 18.24 -11.14
C ALA A 112 -2.81 17.18 -12.12
N LYS A 113 -2.16 17.61 -13.22
CA LYS A 113 -1.45 16.73 -14.15
C LYS A 113 -0.47 15.82 -13.38
N ALA A 114 -0.30 14.57 -13.83
CA ALA A 114 0.61 13.60 -13.20
C ALA A 114 1.96 14.27 -12.85
N SER A 115 2.20 14.43 -11.55
CA SER A 115 3.39 15.08 -10.96
C SER A 115 4.05 14.13 -9.97
N GLU A 116 5.34 14.33 -9.71
CA GLU A 116 6.06 13.57 -8.68
C GLU A 116 5.33 13.59 -7.31
N ASP A 117 4.85 14.76 -6.88
CA ASP A 117 4.15 14.93 -5.61
C ASP A 117 2.81 14.19 -5.59
N ARG A 118 2.09 14.12 -6.71
CA ARG A 118 0.86 13.33 -6.80
C ARG A 118 1.14 11.85 -6.56
N GLN A 119 2.18 11.28 -7.16
CA GLN A 119 2.48 9.86 -7.00
C GLN A 119 2.95 9.55 -5.58
N VAL A 120 3.71 10.44 -4.96
CA VAL A 120 4.07 10.32 -3.53
C VAL A 120 2.82 10.38 -2.65
N GLU A 121 1.90 11.30 -2.93
CA GLU A 121 0.66 11.41 -2.15
C GLU A 121 -0.22 10.16 -2.31
N ILE A 122 -0.37 9.64 -3.53
CA ILE A 122 -1.04 8.35 -3.77
C ILE A 122 -0.41 7.25 -2.91
N PHE A 123 0.92 7.17 -2.92
CA PHE A 123 1.65 6.20 -2.11
C PHE A 123 1.37 6.37 -0.60
N ILE A 124 1.46 7.59 -0.07
CA ILE A 124 1.22 7.89 1.35
C ILE A 124 -0.21 7.52 1.76
N GLN A 125 -1.21 7.87 0.94
CA GLN A 125 -2.61 7.56 1.23
C GLN A 125 -2.87 6.04 1.25
N ILE A 126 -2.27 5.29 0.32
CA ILE A 126 -2.34 3.82 0.32
C ILE A 126 -1.63 3.26 1.55
N SER A 127 -0.41 3.73 1.85
CA SER A 127 0.39 3.30 3.00
C SER A 127 -0.39 3.45 4.31
N ASN A 128 -0.93 4.63 4.56
CA ASN A 128 -1.73 4.93 5.76
C ASN A 128 -2.98 4.04 5.84
N SER A 129 -3.70 3.86 4.74
CA SER A 129 -4.88 2.99 4.70
C SER A 129 -4.52 1.53 4.99
N LEU A 130 -3.42 1.03 4.42
CA LEU A 130 -2.91 -0.32 4.67
C LEU A 130 -2.51 -0.49 6.13
N LYS A 131 -1.82 0.49 6.72
CA LYS A 131 -1.46 0.49 8.14
C LYS A 131 -2.67 0.36 9.06
N VAL A 132 -3.72 1.14 8.80
CA VAL A 132 -4.97 1.06 9.59
C VAL A 132 -5.59 -0.33 9.47
N MET A 133 -5.70 -0.87 8.25
CA MET A 133 -6.19 -2.25 8.04
C MET A 133 -5.32 -3.31 8.74
N HIS A 134 -4.01 -3.11 8.76
CA HIS A 134 -3.06 -4.00 9.39
C HIS A 134 -3.24 -4.07 10.89
N GLU A 135 -3.33 -2.92 11.56
CA GLU A 135 -3.53 -2.85 13.00
C GLU A 135 -4.90 -3.45 13.39
N MET A 136 -5.95 -3.18 12.61
CA MET A 136 -7.26 -3.82 12.81
C MET A 136 -7.16 -5.34 12.70
N SER A 137 -6.50 -5.84 11.64
CA SER A 137 -6.35 -7.28 11.44
C SER A 137 -5.49 -7.93 12.53
N LYS A 138 -4.41 -7.30 12.98
CA LYS A 138 -3.60 -7.80 14.12
C LYS A 138 -4.44 -7.86 15.39
N SER A 139 -5.24 -6.83 15.68
CA SER A 139 -6.13 -6.78 16.84
C SER A 139 -7.19 -7.89 16.83
N ILE A 140 -7.79 -8.20 15.68
CA ILE A 140 -8.75 -9.30 15.54
C ILE A 140 -8.05 -10.65 15.72
N ILE A 141 -6.87 -10.84 15.13
CA ILE A 141 -6.12 -12.09 15.24
C ILE A 141 -5.74 -12.35 16.70
N SER A 142 -5.25 -11.34 17.42
CA SER A 142 -4.79 -11.47 18.80
C SER A 142 -5.93 -11.73 19.79
N LYS A 143 -7.08 -11.07 19.64
CA LYS A 143 -8.26 -11.27 20.51
C LYS A 143 -8.86 -12.67 20.44
N ILE A 144 -8.66 -13.38 19.34
CA ILE A 144 -9.19 -14.74 19.15
C ILE A 144 -8.18 -15.81 19.59
N SER A 145 -6.90 -15.47 19.72
CA SER A 145 -5.85 -16.39 20.21
C SER A 145 -5.64 -16.34 21.73
N ALA A 146 -6.33 -15.44 22.43
CA ALA A 146 -6.35 -15.32 23.90
C ALA A 146 -7.57 -16.06 24.46
#